data_AF-A0A163G5U4-F1
#
_entry.id   AF-A0A163G5U4-F1
#
_cell.length_a   1.000
_cell.length_b   1.000
_cell.length_c   1.000
_cell.angle_alpha   90.00
_cell.angle_beta   90.00
_cell.angle_gamma   90.00
#
_symmetry.space_group_name_H-M   'P 1'
#
loop_
_entity.id
_entity.type
_entity.pdbx_description
1 polymer ?
#
loop_
_entity_poly.entity_id
_entity_poly.type
_entity_poly.pdbx_seq_one_letter_code
_entity_poly.pdbx_strand_id
1 'polypeptide(L)'
;MIRKNLVLKCLLVSTILLASMSGIASASDSISTTGLSINPNSVAAAAVEKKYVTGVTRKFAKDATIPATTLHEFYDSRGKWAGVLTRYDITESGDFYIAYYQGYVYLEN
;
A
#
# COMPACT_ATOMS: atom_id res chain seq x y z
N MET A 1 38.51 -8.34 -40.32
CA MET A 1 37.36 -7.56 -39.77
C MET A 1 37.89 -6.76 -38.59
N ILE A 2 38.02 -5.44 -38.73
CA ILE A 2 38.66 -4.50 -37.78
C ILE A 2 37.57 -3.67 -37.10
N ARG A 3 37.65 -3.51 -35.76
CA ARG A 3 37.55 -2.25 -34.96
C ARG A 3 37.29 -2.62 -33.48
N LYS A 4 38.29 -2.50 -32.61
CA LYS A 4 38.74 -1.31 -31.85
C LYS A 4 38.06 -1.20 -30.48
N ASN A 5 38.91 -1.32 -29.44
CA ASN A 5 38.92 -0.59 -28.17
C ASN A 5 37.62 0.07 -27.69
N LEU A 6 37.15 -0.33 -26.50
CA LEU A 6 36.69 0.65 -25.52
C LEU A 6 37.01 0.17 -24.10
N VAL A 7 38.23 0.46 -23.68
CA VAL A 7 38.62 0.57 -22.28
C VAL A 7 38.02 1.87 -21.72
N LEU A 8 37.64 1.84 -20.45
CA LEU A 8 37.38 2.98 -19.56
C LEU A 8 36.08 3.76 -19.79
N LYS A 9 35.15 3.65 -18.84
CA LYS A 9 34.79 4.75 -17.91
C LYS A 9 33.69 4.33 -16.92
N CYS A 10 33.80 4.89 -15.72
CA CYS A 10 32.84 4.88 -14.61
C CYS A 10 32.87 3.67 -13.68
N LEU A 11 33.99 3.57 -12.95
CA LEU A 11 33.99 3.29 -11.52
C LEU A 11 32.94 4.17 -10.81
N LEU A 12 32.33 3.61 -9.77
CA LEU A 12 31.66 4.27 -8.64
C LEU A 12 30.30 4.93 -8.94
N VAL A 13 29.26 4.46 -8.25
CA VAL A 13 28.43 5.26 -7.32
C VAL A 13 27.34 4.36 -6.69
N SER A 14 27.52 4.15 -5.39
CA SER A 14 26.50 4.10 -4.34
C SER A 14 25.53 2.93 -4.24
N THR A 15 25.93 1.98 -3.38
CA THR A 15 25.11 1.45 -2.29
C THR A 15 24.11 2.48 -1.74
N ILE A 16 22.80 2.20 -1.76
CA ILE A 16 21.80 2.63 -0.76
C ILE A 16 20.59 1.69 -0.89
N LEU A 17 19.90 1.48 0.24
CA LEU A 17 18.66 0.73 0.47
C LEU A 17 18.84 -0.74 0.85
N LEU A 18 19.35 -0.95 2.06
CA LEU A 18 18.71 -1.90 2.98
C LEU A 18 19.04 -1.52 4.44
N ALA A 19 18.34 -0.51 4.95
CA ALA A 19 18.27 -0.24 6.39
C ALA A 19 16.81 0.09 6.73
N SER A 20 16.04 -0.94 7.07
CA SER A 20 14.71 -0.82 7.65
C SER A 20 14.61 -1.75 8.85
N MET A 21 15.12 -1.29 9.99
CA MET A 21 14.68 -1.73 11.32
C MET A 21 14.51 -0.48 12.18
N SER A 22 13.27 0.01 12.17
CA SER A 22 12.51 0.51 13.31
C SER A 22 13.30 1.13 14.48
N GLY A 23 13.62 2.43 14.36
CA GLY A 23 13.89 3.25 15.53
C GLY A 23 12.57 3.70 16.16
N ILE A 24 12.18 3.10 17.28
CA ILE A 24 11.31 3.78 18.25
C ILE A 24 12.21 4.78 18.96
N ALA A 25 12.23 6.02 18.48
CA ALA A 25 12.79 7.15 19.22
C ALA A 25 11.59 7.96 19.73
N SER A 26 11.17 7.69 20.97
CA SER A 26 10.47 8.68 21.78
C SER A 26 11.39 9.87 21.93
N ALA A 27 11.20 10.91 21.11
CA ALA A 27 11.86 12.18 21.30
C ALA A 27 11.05 12.99 22.33
N SER A 28 11.48 12.88 23.58
CA SER A 28 11.13 13.81 24.64
C SER A 28 11.64 15.22 24.29
N ASP A 29 10.78 16.19 24.55
CA ASP A 29 10.99 17.64 24.70
C ASP A 29 12.37 18.23 24.37
N SER A 30 12.42 19.06 23.33
CA SER A 30 13.34 20.21 23.25
C SER A 30 12.78 21.25 22.29
N ILE A 31 12.05 22.21 22.86
CA ILE A 31 11.63 23.45 22.20
C ILE A 31 12.88 24.32 21.96
N SER A 32 13.07 24.83 20.74
CA SER A 32 13.80 26.07 20.53
C SER A 32 13.29 26.86 19.33
N THR A 33 13.06 28.13 19.59
CA THR A 33 12.18 29.06 18.91
C THR A 33 12.87 29.86 17.80
N THR A 34 12.29 29.87 16.60
CA THR A 34 12.37 31.00 15.65
C THR A 34 10.96 31.51 15.32
N GLY A 35 10.39 32.31 16.24
CA GLY A 35 9.59 33.49 15.94
C GLY A 35 8.34 33.43 15.06
N LEU A 36 7.82 32.27 14.68
CA LEU A 36 6.50 32.11 14.07
C LEU A 36 5.67 31.22 14.98
N SER A 37 4.79 31.84 15.76
CA SER A 37 3.73 31.15 16.50
C SER A 37 2.77 30.52 15.48
N ILE A 38 3.15 29.37 14.92
CA ILE A 38 2.21 28.51 14.21
C ILE A 38 1.23 28.06 15.27
N ASN A 39 0.03 28.63 15.25
CA ASN A 39 -1.05 28.24 16.13
C ASN A 39 -1.19 26.71 16.02
N PRO A 40 -0.94 25.92 17.09
CA PRO A 40 -0.96 24.46 17.02
C PRO A 40 -2.37 23.90 16.69
N ASN A 41 -3.38 24.76 16.58
CA ASN A 41 -4.78 24.39 16.35
C ASN A 41 -5.23 24.22 14.88
N SER A 42 -4.36 24.12 13.86
CA SER A 42 -4.88 24.09 12.46
C SER A 42 -4.32 23.06 11.49
N VAL A 43 -3.53 22.08 11.93
CA VAL A 43 -3.37 20.86 11.10
C VAL A 43 -4.52 19.92 11.45
N ALA A 44 -5.72 20.25 10.98
CA ALA A 44 -6.82 19.30 10.98
C ALA A 44 -6.38 18.13 10.09
N ALA A 45 -6.05 16.99 10.68
CA ALA A 45 -5.84 15.77 9.92
C ALA A 45 -7.11 15.53 9.10
N ALA A 46 -6.99 15.51 7.77
CA ALA A 46 -8.12 15.18 6.92
C ALA A 46 -8.62 13.80 7.35
N ALA A 47 -9.85 13.73 7.84
CA ALA A 47 -10.45 12.47 8.24
C ALA A 47 -10.60 11.61 6.99
N VAL A 48 -9.74 10.59 6.84
CA VAL A 48 -9.85 9.65 5.74
C VAL A 48 -11.06 8.77 6.01
N GLU A 49 -12.03 8.85 5.13
CA GLU A 49 -13.24 8.05 5.25
C GLU A 49 -12.97 6.61 4.86
N LYS A 50 -13.33 5.68 5.74
CA LYS A 50 -13.14 4.24 5.53
C LYS A 50 -14.42 3.46 5.76
N LYS A 51 -14.60 2.39 4.99
CA LYS A 51 -15.72 1.45 5.10
C LYS A 51 -15.19 0.03 5.11
N TYR A 52 -15.75 -0.82 5.97
CA TYR A 52 -15.43 -2.25 5.96
C TYR A 52 -16.31 -2.98 4.95
N VAL A 53 -15.69 -3.82 4.12
CA VAL A 53 -16.33 -4.60 3.06
C VAL A 53 -16.01 -6.07 3.29
N THR A 54 -17.00 -6.94 3.12
CA THR A 54 -16.88 -8.40 3.19
C THR A 54 -17.76 -9.06 2.13
N GLY A 55 -17.58 -10.35 1.91
CA GLY A 55 -18.34 -11.12 0.90
C GLY A 55 -17.95 -10.84 -0.55
N VAL A 56 -16.80 -10.18 -0.78
CA VAL A 56 -16.28 -10.00 -2.15
C VAL A 56 -15.70 -11.31 -2.63
N THR A 57 -16.30 -11.91 -3.66
CA THR A 57 -15.89 -13.21 -4.19
C THR A 57 -15.14 -13.10 -5.50
N ARG A 58 -14.11 -13.92 -5.68
CA ARG A 58 -13.50 -14.17 -7.00
C ARG A 58 -13.37 -15.66 -7.26
N LYS A 59 -13.61 -16.06 -8.51
CA LYS A 59 -13.49 -17.45 -8.97
C LYS A 59 -12.10 -17.70 -9.53
N PHE A 60 -11.51 -18.82 -9.16
CA PHE A 60 -10.19 -19.25 -9.61
C PHE A 60 -10.25 -20.69 -10.12
N ALA A 61 -9.52 -20.99 -11.19
CA ALA A 61 -9.31 -22.36 -11.63
C ALA A 61 -8.58 -23.17 -10.54
N LYS A 62 -8.74 -24.49 -10.52
CA LYS A 62 -8.16 -25.35 -9.47
C LYS A 62 -6.63 -25.38 -9.46
N ASP A 63 -6.02 -25.14 -10.59
CA ASP A 63 -4.57 -25.07 -10.79
C ASP A 63 -4.01 -23.66 -10.61
N ALA A 64 -4.86 -22.65 -10.42
CA ALA A 64 -4.44 -21.27 -10.27
C ALA A 64 -3.99 -20.97 -8.83
N THR A 65 -2.90 -20.21 -8.71
CA THR A 65 -2.50 -19.62 -7.43
C THR A 65 -3.51 -18.54 -7.04
N ILE A 66 -4.26 -18.80 -5.97
CA ILE A 66 -5.21 -17.82 -5.42
C ILE A 66 -4.41 -16.74 -4.68
N PRO A 67 -4.58 -15.45 -5.00
CA PRO A 67 -3.87 -14.37 -4.32
C PRO A 67 -4.43 -14.13 -2.91
N ALA A 68 -3.56 -13.78 -1.98
CA ALA A 68 -3.92 -13.47 -0.59
C ALA A 68 -4.67 -12.13 -0.46
N THR A 69 -4.50 -11.23 -1.42
CA THR A 69 -5.16 -9.93 -1.44
C THR A 69 -5.79 -9.64 -2.80
N THR A 70 -6.73 -8.71 -2.84
CA THR A 70 -7.32 -8.24 -4.08
C THR A 70 -7.70 -6.77 -4.01
N LEU A 71 -7.57 -6.06 -5.13
CA LEU A 71 -8.10 -4.71 -5.25
C LEU A 71 -9.62 -4.79 -5.37
N HIS A 72 -10.31 -3.90 -4.65
CA HIS A 72 -11.75 -3.75 -4.74
C HIS A 72 -12.10 -2.26 -4.82
N GLU A 73 -12.98 -1.93 -5.74
CA GLU A 73 -13.50 -0.59 -5.95
C GLU A 73 -15.00 -0.61 -6.23
N PHE A 74 -15.71 0.41 -5.77
CA PHE A 74 -17.11 0.66 -6.09
C PHE A 74 -17.42 2.16 -5.98
N TYR A 75 -18.59 2.57 -6.46
CA TYR A 75 -19.07 3.95 -6.37
C TYR A 75 -20.35 4.03 -5.54
N ASP A 76 -20.49 5.10 -4.77
CA ASP A 76 -21.76 5.48 -4.15
C ASP A 76 -22.02 6.99 -4.33
N SER A 77 -23.02 7.54 -3.64
CA SER A 77 -23.38 8.96 -3.74
C SER A 77 -22.28 9.93 -3.28
N ARG A 78 -21.23 9.44 -2.63
CA ARG A 78 -20.15 10.23 -2.04
C ARG A 78 -18.90 10.21 -2.91
N GLY A 79 -18.75 9.20 -3.77
CA GLY A 79 -17.65 9.08 -4.71
C GLY A 79 -17.18 7.65 -4.91
N LYS A 80 -15.93 7.52 -5.37
CA LYS A 80 -15.27 6.24 -5.58
C LYS A 80 -14.66 5.76 -4.26
N TRP A 81 -14.94 4.52 -3.90
CA TRP A 81 -14.27 3.82 -2.82
C TRP A 81 -13.30 2.82 -3.39
N ALA A 82 -12.08 2.77 -2.88
CA ALA A 82 -11.07 1.81 -3.30
C ALA A 82 -10.25 1.29 -2.12
N GLY A 83 -9.81 0.04 -2.20
CA GLY A 83 -8.96 -0.55 -1.18
C GLY A 83 -8.43 -1.93 -1.56
N VAL A 84 -7.53 -2.43 -0.71
CA VAL A 84 -7.00 -3.80 -0.80
C VAL A 84 -7.71 -4.64 0.24
N LEU A 85 -8.39 -5.69 -0.23
CA LEU A 85 -9.05 -6.67 0.62
C LEU A 85 -8.14 -7.89 0.81
N THR A 86 -8.23 -8.51 1.97
CA THR A 86 -7.51 -9.73 2.33
C THR A 86 -8.44 -10.93 2.22
N ARG A 87 -7.94 -12.02 1.65
CA ARG A 87 -8.65 -13.29 1.56
C ARG A 87 -8.81 -13.87 2.97
N TYR A 88 -10.03 -14.22 3.34
CA TYR A 88 -10.31 -14.86 4.63
C TYR A 88 -10.80 -16.30 4.48
N ASP A 89 -11.30 -16.70 3.31
CA ASP A 89 -11.78 -18.05 3.06
C ASP A 89 -11.61 -18.47 1.59
N ILE A 90 -11.54 -19.78 1.37
CA ILE A 90 -11.56 -20.42 0.06
C ILE A 90 -12.47 -21.64 0.14
N THR A 91 -13.48 -21.70 -0.73
CA THR A 91 -14.35 -22.87 -0.86
C THR A 91 -14.14 -23.54 -2.21
N GLU A 92 -14.10 -24.87 -2.21
CA GLU A 92 -14.13 -25.67 -3.44
C GLU A 92 -15.56 -25.79 -3.98
N SER A 93 -15.74 -25.57 -5.28
CA SER A 93 -17.03 -25.65 -5.95
C SER A 93 -16.88 -26.32 -7.31
N GLY A 94 -16.97 -27.65 -7.34
CA GLY A 94 -16.92 -28.44 -8.58
C GLY A 94 -15.58 -28.28 -9.28
N ASP A 95 -15.54 -27.47 -10.34
CA ASP A 95 -14.36 -27.27 -11.20
C ASP A 95 -13.53 -26.02 -10.85
N PHE A 96 -13.93 -25.24 -9.83
CA PHE A 96 -13.25 -24.00 -9.44
C PHE A 96 -13.20 -23.81 -7.92
N TYR A 97 -12.34 -22.88 -7.50
CA TYR A 97 -12.33 -22.33 -6.14
C TYR A 97 -13.04 -20.97 -6.11
N ILE A 98 -13.79 -20.72 -5.04
CA ILE A 98 -14.34 -19.40 -4.71
C ILE A 98 -13.51 -18.86 -3.55
N ALA A 99 -12.79 -17.77 -3.77
CA ALA A 99 -12.09 -17.08 -2.69
C ALA A 99 -12.92 -15.88 -2.23
N TYR A 100 -13.01 -15.71 -0.92
CA TYR A 100 -13.74 -14.63 -0.26
C TYR A 100 -12.77 -13.63 0.35
N TYR A 101 -13.02 -12.35 0.12
CA TYR A 101 -12.18 -11.24 0.52
C TYR A 101 -12.93 -10.26 1.40
N GLN A 102 -12.20 -9.68 2.37
CA GLN A 102 -12.71 -8.66 3.28
C GLN A 102 -11.63 -7.64 3.62
N GLY A 103 -12.01 -6.43 4.01
CA GLY A 103 -11.05 -5.39 4.34
C GLY A 103 -11.65 -3.99 4.35
N TYR A 104 -10.80 -2.99 4.55
CA TYR A 104 -11.21 -1.59 4.50
C TYR A 104 -11.00 -1.02 3.09
N VAL A 105 -11.99 -0.28 2.62
CA VAL A 105 -11.87 0.63 1.48
C VAL A 105 -11.91 2.07 1.96
N TYR A 106 -11.36 2.97 1.17
CA TYR A 106 -11.25 4.39 1.47
C TYR A 106 -11.90 5.20 0.36
N LEU A 107 -12.56 6.30 0.72
CA LEU A 107 -13.09 7.24 -0.25
C LEU A 107 -11.92 7.95 -0.94
N GLU A 108 -11.88 7.92 -2.27
CA GLU A 108 -10.93 8.70 -3.06
C GLU A 108 -11.35 10.17 -3.05
N ASN A 109 -10.44 11.06 -2.65
CA ASN A 109 -10.63 12.52 -2.59
C ASN A 109 -10.29 13.19 -3.92
#